data_AF-A0A3M1IHM8-F1
#
_entry.id   AF-A0A3M1IHM8-F1
#
_cell.length_a   1.000
_cell.length_b   1.000
_cell.length_c   1.000
_cell.angle_alpha   90.00
_cell.angle_beta   90.00
_cell.angle_gamma   90.00
#
_symmetry.space_group_name_H-M   'P 1'
#
loop_
_entity.id
_entity.type
_entity.pdbx_description
1 polymer ?
#
loop_
_entity_poly.entity_id
_entity_poly.type
_entity_poly.pdbx_seq_one_letter_code
_entity_poly.pdbx_strand_id
1 'polypeptide(L)'
;MTPQGSKNLEEAISTATVGKHGSRPLTKDLIKKCAFDIQAKKSTLVQEAVLFAGLLQQNQKEILQSLWPNLFNEQNCFEYQRAFSYFHVPKELASLFEELITFRPLPKESATKLARFLFTASSTPQGNPARALAASILRIRYATKEEYAILYDEYMQTFPQAFQKATHQNKNILIISEPFDGVTHSHLVSLALKPFFQKKGFSPLYLCADSSGPKYGINVKTLAVELKENFVDSLESIDEANFLDLANFSQEYAAWILLRQEMKKRPFLATLEKITRPLESSALITSAFHGPFLEKTVAIAEHAGYSFIAVIRKGREGTLTLSTAKESEAIVS
;
A
#
# COMPACT_ATOMS: atom_id res chain seq x y z
N MET A 1 -15.28 -17.38 4.31
CA MET A 1 -13.92 -17.94 4.21
C MET A 1 -13.23 -17.27 3.03
N THR A 2 -12.17 -16.51 3.27
CA THR A 2 -11.38 -15.87 2.21
C THR A 2 -10.74 -16.96 1.35
N PRO A 3 -10.75 -16.87 0.00
CA PRO A 3 -10.08 -17.87 -0.84
C PRO A 3 -8.62 -18.01 -0.41
N GLN A 4 -8.23 -19.19 0.05
CA GLN A 4 -6.86 -19.46 0.43
C GLN A 4 -6.06 -19.63 -0.86
N GLY A 5 -5.34 -18.57 -1.25
CA GLY A 5 -4.56 -18.54 -2.49
C GLY A 5 -3.43 -19.58 -2.54
N SER A 6 -2.79 -19.71 -3.71
CA SER A 6 -1.72 -20.69 -3.92
C SER A 6 -0.44 -20.28 -3.21
N LYS A 7 0.06 -21.15 -2.31
CA LYS A 7 1.38 -20.97 -1.65
C LYS A 7 2.53 -20.92 -2.65
N ASN A 8 2.45 -21.67 -3.76
CA ASN A 8 3.48 -21.65 -4.80
C ASN A 8 3.51 -20.28 -5.49
N LEU A 9 2.34 -19.69 -5.78
CA LEU A 9 2.28 -18.33 -6.31
C LEU A 9 2.78 -17.31 -5.28
N GLU A 10 2.49 -17.47 -3.98
CA GLU A 10 3.03 -16.59 -2.94
C GLU A 10 4.56 -16.59 -2.90
N GLU A 11 5.18 -17.77 -3.03
CA GLU A 11 6.63 -17.92 -3.13
C GLU A 11 7.18 -17.27 -4.41
N ALA A 12 6.52 -17.51 -5.56
CA ALA A 12 6.90 -16.92 -6.83
C ALA A 12 6.78 -15.38 -6.82
N ILE A 13 5.69 -14.85 -6.25
CA ILE A 13 5.48 -13.42 -6.04
C ILE A 13 6.59 -12.87 -5.15
N SER A 14 6.87 -13.53 -4.02
CA SER A 14 7.95 -13.12 -3.11
C SER A 14 9.31 -13.03 -3.80
N THR A 15 9.56 -13.91 -4.77
CA THR A 15 10.83 -14.03 -5.50
C THR A 15 10.94 -13.07 -6.69
N ALA A 16 9.89 -12.93 -7.51
CA ALA A 16 9.93 -12.20 -8.78
C ALA A 16 9.43 -10.75 -8.70
N THR A 17 8.77 -10.32 -7.60
CA THR A 17 8.14 -8.99 -7.53
C THR A 17 8.77 -8.06 -6.48
N VAL A 18 10.06 -8.19 -6.23
CA VAL A 18 10.77 -7.34 -5.25
C VAL A 18 11.10 -5.97 -5.83
N GLY A 19 11.28 -5.88 -7.16
CA GLY A 19 11.63 -4.66 -7.89
C GLY A 19 12.97 -4.79 -8.61
N LYS A 20 13.37 -3.70 -9.29
CA LYS A 20 14.50 -3.66 -10.24
C LYS A 20 15.81 -4.28 -9.75
N HIS A 21 16.10 -4.24 -8.45
CA HIS A 21 17.35 -4.71 -7.86
C HIS A 21 17.22 -5.92 -6.94
N GLY A 22 16.00 -6.40 -6.67
CA GLY A 22 15.77 -7.47 -5.70
C GLY A 22 15.09 -8.70 -6.27
N SER A 23 14.51 -8.61 -7.47
CA SER A 23 13.85 -9.75 -8.10
C SER A 23 14.87 -10.81 -8.50
N ARG A 24 14.53 -12.08 -8.26
CA ARG A 24 15.34 -13.24 -8.64
C ARG A 24 14.58 -14.07 -9.67
N PRO A 25 15.28 -14.79 -10.56
CA PRO A 25 14.62 -15.71 -11.50
C PRO A 25 13.91 -16.83 -10.74
N LEU A 26 12.75 -17.25 -11.26
CA LEU A 26 12.02 -18.40 -10.73
C LEU A 26 12.72 -19.70 -11.13
N THR A 27 12.71 -20.69 -10.24
CA THR A 27 13.23 -22.02 -10.58
C THR A 27 12.27 -22.76 -11.51
N LYS A 28 12.80 -23.68 -12.33
CA LYS A 28 11.95 -24.51 -13.22
C LYS A 28 10.87 -25.29 -12.46
N ASP A 29 11.20 -25.77 -11.27
CA ASP A 29 10.26 -26.48 -10.40
C ASP A 29 9.13 -25.56 -9.92
N LEU A 30 9.47 -24.36 -9.45
CA LEU A 30 8.48 -23.38 -9.00
C LEU A 30 7.57 -22.92 -10.14
N ILE A 31 8.11 -22.73 -11.35
CA ILE A 31 7.31 -22.41 -12.55
C ILE A 31 6.29 -23.52 -12.84
N LYS A 32 6.71 -24.79 -12.82
CA LYS A 32 5.81 -25.94 -13.05
C LYS A 32 4.70 -26.01 -12.00
N LYS A 33 5.05 -25.81 -10.72
CA LYS A 33 4.08 -25.77 -9.61
C LYS A 33 3.08 -24.61 -9.77
N CYS A 34 3.56 -23.43 -10.15
CA CYS A 34 2.69 -22.28 -10.42
C CYS A 34 1.75 -22.55 -11.61
N ALA A 35 2.25 -23.10 -12.72
CA ALA A 35 1.44 -23.45 -13.87
C ALA A 35 0.32 -24.43 -13.50
N PHE A 36 0.65 -25.46 -12.72
CA PHE A 36 -0.33 -26.42 -12.21
C PHE A 36 -1.39 -25.75 -11.34
N ASP A 37 -0.99 -24.89 -10.41
CA ASP A 37 -1.94 -24.20 -9.52
C ASP A 37 -2.88 -23.24 -10.28
N ILE A 38 -2.37 -22.54 -11.31
CA ILE A 38 -3.17 -21.69 -12.21
C ILE A 38 -4.20 -22.52 -12.97
N GLN A 39 -3.77 -23.61 -13.63
CA GLN A 39 -4.66 -24.48 -14.40
C GLN A 39 -5.71 -25.17 -13.52
N ALA A 40 -5.32 -25.56 -12.31
CA ALA A 40 -6.21 -26.18 -11.32
C ALA A 40 -7.09 -25.15 -10.57
N LYS A 41 -7.02 -23.85 -10.91
CA LYS A 41 -7.76 -22.75 -10.26
C LYS A 41 -7.55 -22.70 -8.73
N LYS A 42 -6.33 -23.01 -8.28
CA LYS A 42 -5.91 -22.91 -6.87
C LYS A 42 -5.36 -21.52 -6.53
N SER A 43 -4.98 -20.75 -7.54
CA SER A 43 -4.62 -19.33 -7.43
C SER A 43 -5.83 -18.41 -7.53
N THR A 44 -5.72 -17.21 -6.97
CA THR A 44 -6.64 -16.12 -7.30
C THR A 44 -6.10 -15.30 -8.46
N LEU A 45 -7.00 -14.70 -9.25
CA LEU A 45 -6.60 -13.79 -10.34
C LEU A 45 -5.79 -12.58 -9.83
N VAL A 46 -5.98 -12.19 -8.55
CA VAL A 46 -5.18 -11.15 -7.90
C VAL A 46 -3.72 -11.58 -7.76
N GLN A 47 -3.46 -12.80 -7.25
CA GLN A 47 -2.10 -13.33 -7.16
C GLN A 47 -1.45 -13.44 -8.53
N GLU A 48 -2.22 -13.90 -9.52
CA GLU A 48 -1.77 -14.03 -10.90
C GLU A 48 -1.41 -12.67 -11.51
N ALA A 49 -2.23 -11.64 -11.30
CA ALA A 49 -1.98 -10.28 -11.75
C ALA A 49 -0.68 -9.70 -11.15
N VAL A 50 -0.42 -9.96 -9.86
CA VAL A 50 0.82 -9.55 -9.18
C VAL A 50 2.02 -10.24 -9.80
N LEU A 51 1.95 -11.57 -9.99
CA LEU A 51 3.04 -12.35 -10.58
C LEU A 51 3.31 -11.93 -12.03
N PHE A 52 2.25 -11.75 -12.82
CA PHE A 52 2.31 -11.28 -14.20
C PHE A 52 3.05 -9.94 -14.30
N ALA A 53 2.72 -8.97 -13.45
CA ALA A 53 3.41 -7.67 -13.40
C ALA A 53 4.92 -7.82 -13.20
N GLY A 54 5.34 -8.67 -12.26
CA GLY A 54 6.76 -8.87 -11.95
C GLY A 54 7.53 -9.62 -13.04
N LEU A 55 6.92 -10.63 -13.66
CA LEU A 55 7.53 -11.35 -14.79
C LEU A 55 7.61 -10.47 -16.04
N LEU A 56 6.60 -9.62 -16.27
CA LEU A 56 6.58 -8.67 -17.36
C LEU A 56 7.69 -7.63 -17.23
N GLN A 57 7.91 -7.06 -16.04
CA GLN A 57 9.02 -6.11 -15.81
C GLN A 57 10.38 -6.74 -16.12
N GLN A 58 10.55 -8.01 -15.76
CA GLN A 58 11.80 -8.76 -15.98
C GLN A 58 11.94 -9.30 -17.41
N ASN A 59 11.01 -8.96 -18.32
CA ASN A 59 10.98 -9.44 -19.70
C ASN A 59 11.04 -10.98 -19.82
N GLN A 60 10.42 -11.70 -18.89
CA GLN A 60 10.44 -13.17 -18.82
C GLN A 60 9.37 -13.80 -19.73
N LYS A 61 9.43 -13.53 -21.04
CA LYS A 61 8.40 -13.94 -22.02
C LYS A 61 8.14 -15.44 -22.04
N GLU A 62 9.20 -16.25 -21.99
CA GLU A 62 9.08 -17.72 -21.98
C GLU A 62 8.33 -18.24 -20.75
N ILE A 63 8.59 -17.64 -19.57
CA ILE A 63 7.89 -18.00 -18.33
C ILE A 63 6.42 -17.56 -18.43
N LEU A 64 6.16 -16.36 -18.91
CA LEU A 64 4.80 -15.86 -19.10
C LEU A 64 4.00 -16.78 -20.04
N GLN A 65 4.59 -17.20 -21.17
CA GLN A 65 4.00 -18.15 -22.10
C GLN A 65 3.75 -19.53 -21.47
N SER A 66 4.68 -20.01 -20.63
CA SER A 66 4.50 -21.28 -19.91
C SER A 66 3.37 -21.22 -18.88
N LEU A 67 3.18 -20.09 -18.21
CA LEU A 67 2.15 -19.94 -17.16
C LEU A 67 0.77 -19.66 -17.76
N TRP A 68 0.70 -18.86 -18.82
CA TRP A 68 -0.56 -18.45 -19.46
C TRP A 68 -0.51 -18.62 -20.98
N PRO A 69 -0.41 -19.86 -21.51
CA PRO A 69 -0.22 -20.09 -22.94
C PRO A 69 -1.32 -19.43 -23.80
N ASN A 70 -2.55 -19.39 -23.33
CA ASN A 70 -3.68 -18.81 -24.07
C ASN A 70 -3.62 -17.27 -24.20
N LEU A 71 -2.79 -16.59 -23.41
CA LEU A 71 -2.60 -15.14 -23.50
C LEU A 71 -1.58 -14.76 -24.59
N PHE A 72 -0.84 -15.73 -25.14
CA PHE A 72 0.19 -15.51 -26.15
C PHE A 72 -0.15 -16.29 -27.41
N ASN A 73 -0.04 -15.67 -28.59
CA ASN A 73 -0.14 -16.37 -29.87
C ASN A 73 1.28 -16.59 -30.45
N GLU A 74 1.46 -17.64 -31.25
CA GLU A 74 2.74 -17.96 -31.91
C GLU A 74 3.04 -17.04 -33.11
N GLN A 75 2.03 -16.31 -33.61
CA GLN A 75 2.10 -15.73 -34.95
C GLN A 75 2.35 -14.23 -35.02
N ASN A 76 2.14 -13.40 -33.99
CA ASN A 76 2.60 -12.00 -33.99
C ASN A 76 2.39 -11.31 -32.63
N CYS A 77 3.42 -10.57 -32.20
CA CYS A 77 3.47 -9.54 -31.15
C CYS A 77 2.41 -9.57 -30.03
N PHE A 78 2.88 -9.82 -28.81
CA PHE A 78 2.22 -9.50 -27.52
C PHE A 78 0.94 -8.66 -27.62
N GLU A 79 -0.24 -9.29 -27.68
CA GLU A 79 -1.53 -8.58 -27.57
C GLU A 79 -1.87 -8.41 -26.09
N TYR A 80 -1.37 -7.32 -25.48
CA TYR A 80 -1.70 -6.97 -24.09
C TYR A 80 -3.21 -6.98 -23.82
N GLN A 81 -4.03 -6.77 -24.84
CA GLN A 81 -5.49 -6.85 -24.80
C GLN A 81 -6.04 -8.18 -24.26
N ARG A 82 -5.41 -9.32 -24.58
CA ARG A 82 -5.85 -10.63 -24.03
C ARG A 82 -5.56 -10.71 -22.54
N ALA A 83 -4.37 -10.28 -22.13
CA ALA A 83 -3.99 -10.21 -20.73
C ALA A 83 -4.89 -9.23 -19.95
N PHE A 84 -5.19 -8.07 -20.52
CA PHE A 84 -6.10 -7.08 -19.94
C PHE A 84 -7.51 -7.63 -19.76
N SER A 85 -8.05 -8.33 -20.76
CA SER A 85 -9.33 -9.00 -20.64
C SER A 85 -9.29 -10.07 -19.54
N TYR A 86 -8.21 -10.86 -19.48
CA TYR A 86 -8.00 -11.89 -18.46
C TYR A 86 -7.97 -11.32 -17.03
N PHE A 87 -7.32 -10.17 -16.85
CA PHE A 87 -7.26 -9.47 -15.55
C PHE A 87 -8.39 -8.47 -15.34
N HIS A 88 -9.48 -8.56 -16.11
CA HIS A 88 -10.67 -7.72 -15.98
C HIS A 88 -10.37 -6.21 -16.02
N VAL A 89 -9.39 -5.80 -16.82
CA VAL A 89 -9.13 -4.38 -17.08
C VAL A 89 -10.32 -3.82 -17.89
N PRO A 90 -10.98 -2.75 -17.41
CA PRO A 90 -12.08 -2.13 -18.16
C PRO A 90 -11.61 -1.65 -19.54
N LYS A 91 -12.44 -1.82 -20.56
CA LYS A 91 -12.07 -1.52 -21.97
C LYS A 91 -11.67 -0.05 -22.14
N GLU A 92 -12.36 0.84 -21.46
CA GLU A 92 -12.10 2.29 -21.41
C GLU A 92 -10.78 2.67 -20.73
N LEU A 93 -10.16 1.73 -20.02
CA LEU A 93 -8.85 1.86 -19.38
C LEU A 93 -7.74 1.09 -20.13
N ALA A 94 -8.04 0.39 -21.22
CA ALA A 94 -7.06 -0.42 -21.93
C ALA A 94 -5.82 0.40 -22.34
N SER A 95 -6.00 1.57 -22.95
CA SER A 95 -4.88 2.45 -23.35
C SER A 95 -4.03 2.92 -22.17
N LEU A 96 -4.66 3.22 -21.03
CA LEU A 96 -3.94 3.58 -19.80
C LEU A 96 -3.09 2.40 -19.30
N PHE A 97 -3.63 1.18 -19.37
CA PHE A 97 -2.87 -0.01 -19.01
C PHE A 97 -1.75 -0.29 -20.02
N GLU A 98 -1.92 0.01 -21.31
CA GLU A 98 -0.85 -0.04 -22.32
C GLU A 98 0.29 0.93 -22.01
N GLU A 99 -0.02 2.13 -21.52
CA GLU A 99 1.00 3.06 -21.02
C GLU A 99 1.69 2.51 -19.77
N LEU A 100 0.92 2.00 -18.81
CA LEU A 100 1.41 1.54 -17.51
C LEU A 100 2.42 0.39 -17.62
N ILE A 101 2.15 -0.58 -18.50
CA ILE A 101 3.03 -1.73 -18.76
C ILE A 101 4.35 -1.37 -19.46
N THR A 102 4.51 -0.14 -19.96
CA THR A 102 5.82 0.31 -20.49
C THR A 102 6.83 0.53 -19.37
N PHE A 103 6.37 0.49 -18.12
CA PHE A 103 7.16 0.79 -16.92
C PHE A 103 7.83 2.17 -16.95
N ARG A 104 7.28 3.13 -17.69
CA ARG A 104 7.68 4.54 -17.67
C ARG A 104 6.78 5.34 -16.71
N PRO A 105 7.25 6.50 -16.20
CA PRO A 105 6.36 7.44 -15.50
C PRO A 105 5.18 7.83 -16.38
N LEU A 106 4.00 7.86 -15.78
CA LEU A 106 2.79 8.28 -16.47
C LEU A 106 2.73 9.81 -16.58
N PRO A 107 2.22 10.35 -17.70
CA PRO A 107 1.80 11.74 -17.76
C PRO A 107 0.76 12.05 -16.68
N LYS A 108 0.65 13.34 -16.29
CA LYS A 108 -0.27 13.78 -15.24
C LYS A 108 -1.71 13.28 -15.45
N GLU A 109 -2.24 13.40 -16.67
CA GLU A 109 -3.60 12.97 -17.00
C GLU A 109 -3.79 11.46 -16.81
N SER A 110 -2.88 10.64 -17.34
CA SER A 110 -2.89 9.18 -17.18
C SER A 110 -2.74 8.78 -15.71
N ALA A 111 -1.87 9.45 -14.95
CA ALA A 111 -1.70 9.23 -13.52
C ALA A 111 -2.98 9.56 -12.74
N THR A 112 -3.66 10.66 -13.05
CA THR A 112 -4.95 11.04 -12.44
C THR A 112 -6.04 10.01 -12.78
N LYS A 113 -6.13 9.60 -14.05
CA LYS A 113 -7.09 8.57 -14.47
C LYS A 113 -6.85 7.23 -13.76
N LEU A 114 -5.58 6.84 -13.59
CA LEU A 114 -5.19 5.65 -12.84
C LEU A 114 -5.54 5.76 -11.37
N ALA A 115 -5.22 6.89 -10.74
CA ALA A 115 -5.50 7.14 -9.33
C ALA A 115 -6.99 7.06 -9.03
N ARG A 116 -7.84 7.71 -9.86
CA ARG A 116 -9.30 7.59 -9.78
C ARG A 116 -9.75 6.14 -9.87
N PHE A 117 -9.27 5.39 -10.86
CA PHE A 117 -9.63 3.97 -11.00
C PHE A 117 -9.26 3.13 -9.77
N LEU A 118 -8.08 3.37 -9.19
CA LEU A 118 -7.59 2.69 -8.00
C LEU A 118 -8.44 3.00 -6.76
N PHE A 119 -9.02 4.20 -6.68
CA PHE A 119 -9.81 4.69 -5.55
C PHE A 119 -11.29 4.90 -5.88
N THR A 120 -11.83 4.28 -6.94
CA THR A 120 -13.27 4.31 -7.19
C THR A 120 -13.96 3.28 -6.27
N ALA A 121 -15.11 3.60 -5.71
CA ALA A 121 -15.96 2.62 -5.03
C ALA A 121 -16.21 1.43 -5.96
N SER A 122 -15.80 0.23 -5.55
CA SER A 122 -16.13 -0.99 -6.29
C SER A 122 -17.30 -1.67 -5.61
N SER A 123 -18.30 -2.07 -6.39
CA SER A 123 -19.39 -2.93 -5.93
C SER A 123 -18.91 -4.35 -5.55
N THR A 124 -17.63 -4.67 -5.78
CA THR A 124 -17.03 -5.96 -5.46
C THR A 124 -15.91 -5.79 -4.41
N PRO A 125 -16.19 -6.09 -3.12
CA PRO A 125 -15.21 -5.95 -2.04
C PRO A 125 -13.99 -6.89 -2.12
N GLN A 126 -14.02 -7.91 -2.99
CA GLN A 126 -12.98 -8.94 -3.13
C GLN A 126 -12.61 -9.16 -4.60
N GLY A 127 -11.33 -9.44 -4.86
CA GLY A 127 -10.87 -9.90 -6.17
C GLY A 127 -10.92 -8.88 -7.31
N ASN A 128 -10.14 -7.78 -7.23
CA ASN A 128 -9.93 -6.86 -8.35
C ASN A 128 -8.53 -7.05 -9.00
N PRO A 129 -8.37 -7.99 -9.94
CA PRO A 129 -7.08 -8.27 -10.57
C PRO A 129 -6.51 -7.08 -11.34
N ALA A 130 -7.33 -6.24 -11.97
CA ALA A 130 -6.86 -5.04 -12.67
C ALA A 130 -6.19 -4.03 -11.71
N ARG A 131 -6.80 -3.79 -10.54
CA ARG A 131 -6.18 -2.95 -9.49
C ARG A 131 -4.91 -3.57 -8.93
N ALA A 132 -4.90 -4.89 -8.72
CA ALA A 132 -3.71 -5.60 -8.28
C ALA A 132 -2.56 -5.51 -9.29
N LEU A 133 -2.85 -5.67 -10.59
CA LEU A 133 -1.91 -5.48 -11.70
C LEU A 133 -1.31 -4.07 -11.66
N ALA A 134 -2.17 -3.05 -11.65
CA ALA A 134 -1.75 -1.66 -11.65
C ALA A 134 -0.91 -1.30 -10.41
N ALA A 135 -1.38 -1.65 -9.21
CA ALA A 135 -0.68 -1.39 -7.97
C ALA A 135 0.69 -2.10 -7.89
N SER A 136 0.78 -3.30 -8.46
CA SER A 136 2.03 -4.06 -8.56
C SER A 136 3.02 -3.36 -9.50
N ILE A 137 2.56 -2.90 -10.66
CA ILE A 137 3.40 -2.15 -11.60
C ILE A 137 3.92 -0.86 -10.95
N LEU A 138 3.06 -0.06 -10.31
CA LEU A 138 3.45 1.16 -9.60
C LEU A 138 4.52 0.87 -8.52
N ARG A 139 4.34 -0.22 -7.77
CA ARG A 139 5.28 -0.63 -6.72
C ARG A 139 6.64 -1.03 -7.29
N ILE A 140 6.63 -1.90 -8.29
CA ILE A 140 7.81 -2.56 -8.85
C ILE A 140 8.64 -1.60 -9.73
N ARG A 141 7.97 -0.65 -10.40
CA ARG A 141 8.60 0.45 -11.16
C ARG A 141 9.19 1.54 -10.26
N TYR A 142 8.70 1.65 -9.02
CA TYR A 142 8.91 2.81 -8.14
C TYR A 142 8.27 4.10 -8.68
N ALA A 143 6.94 4.20 -8.57
CA ALA A 143 6.18 5.43 -8.89
C ALA A 143 6.88 6.72 -8.42
N THR A 144 6.85 7.75 -9.26
CA THR A 144 7.53 9.04 -9.05
C THR A 144 6.88 9.87 -7.94
N LYS A 145 7.54 10.94 -7.50
CA LYS A 145 6.98 11.83 -6.45
C LYS A 145 5.68 12.48 -6.94
N GLU A 146 5.66 12.88 -8.21
CA GLU A 146 4.54 13.50 -8.89
C GLU A 146 3.35 12.55 -9.00
N GLU A 147 3.59 11.28 -9.37
CA GLU A 147 2.55 10.25 -9.39
C GLU A 147 2.01 9.97 -7.99
N TYR A 148 2.88 9.96 -6.97
CA TYR A 148 2.46 9.78 -5.59
C TYR A 148 1.63 10.96 -5.06
N ALA A 149 1.95 12.20 -5.44
CA ALA A 149 1.14 13.37 -5.10
C ALA A 149 -0.27 13.26 -5.69
N ILE A 150 -0.38 12.86 -6.96
CA ILE A 150 -1.69 12.63 -7.62
C ILE A 150 -2.46 11.49 -6.95
N LEU A 151 -1.77 10.38 -6.62
CA LEU A 151 -2.38 9.26 -5.90
C LEU A 151 -2.84 9.68 -4.51
N TYR A 152 -2.09 10.55 -3.83
CA TYR A 152 -2.46 11.10 -2.53
C TYR A 152 -3.70 11.99 -2.64
N ASP A 153 -3.76 12.90 -3.60
CA ASP A 153 -4.89 13.81 -3.78
C ASP A 153 -6.19 13.04 -4.03
N GLU A 154 -6.17 12.07 -4.93
CA GLU A 154 -7.33 11.22 -5.24
C GLU A 154 -7.67 10.25 -4.10
N TYR A 155 -6.68 9.78 -3.33
CA TYR A 155 -6.92 9.02 -2.10
C TYR A 155 -7.63 9.88 -1.05
N MET A 156 -7.22 11.13 -0.86
CA MET A 156 -7.87 12.02 0.10
C MET A 156 -9.32 12.35 -0.28
N GLN A 157 -9.67 12.31 -1.57
CA GLN A 157 -11.06 12.47 -2.02
C GLN A 157 -12.00 11.36 -1.54
N THR A 158 -11.48 10.20 -1.12
CA THR A 158 -12.30 9.10 -0.62
C THR A 158 -12.74 9.27 0.83
N PHE A 159 -12.23 10.28 1.53
CA PHE A 159 -12.60 10.59 2.91
C PHE A 159 -13.78 11.58 2.97
N PRO A 160 -14.62 11.54 4.02
CA PRO A 160 -15.65 12.55 4.23
C PRO A 160 -15.07 13.96 4.21
N GLN A 161 -15.78 14.91 3.59
CA GLN A 161 -15.34 16.30 3.49
C GLN A 161 -15.01 16.93 4.86
N ALA A 162 -15.76 16.54 5.89
CA ALA A 162 -15.50 16.91 7.27
C ALA A 162 -14.07 16.53 7.71
N PHE A 163 -13.58 15.34 7.35
CA PHE A 163 -12.22 14.89 7.70
C PHE A 163 -11.13 15.53 6.84
N GLN A 164 -11.48 15.99 5.63
CA GLN A 164 -10.55 16.68 4.72
C GLN A 164 -10.30 18.13 5.12
N LYS A 165 -11.34 18.84 5.60
CA LYS A 165 -11.34 20.30 5.79
C LYS A 165 -11.74 20.77 7.19
N ALA A 166 -11.97 19.86 8.15
CA ALA A 166 -12.23 20.29 9.53
C ALA A 166 -10.98 20.95 10.10
N THR A 167 -10.99 22.28 10.06
CA THR A 167 -10.16 23.10 10.92
C THR A 167 -10.67 22.89 12.35
N HIS A 168 -10.05 22.00 13.13
CA HIS A 168 -10.16 22.12 14.58
C HIS A 168 -9.33 23.33 14.98
N GLN A 169 -9.96 24.52 14.85
CA GLN A 169 -9.36 25.80 15.17
C GLN A 169 -8.74 25.67 16.57
N ASN A 170 -7.42 25.86 16.65
CA ASN A 170 -6.59 25.85 17.86
C ASN A 170 -6.00 24.51 18.35
N LYS A 171 -6.07 23.40 17.61
CA LYS A 171 -5.39 22.15 18.02
C LYS A 171 -4.15 21.86 17.19
N ASN A 172 -3.01 21.68 17.87
CA ASN A 172 -1.78 21.14 17.28
C ASN A 172 -1.90 19.61 17.19
N ILE A 173 -2.70 19.12 16.24
CA ILE A 173 -2.88 17.67 16.04
C ILE A 173 -1.57 17.09 15.47
N LEU A 174 -1.04 16.08 16.17
CA LEU A 174 0.12 15.31 15.77
C LEU A 174 -0.32 13.90 15.37
N ILE A 175 -0.04 13.49 14.14
CA ILE A 175 -0.25 12.12 13.70
C ILE A 175 0.97 11.28 14.03
N ILE A 176 0.75 10.13 14.68
CA ILE A 176 1.78 9.11 14.89
C ILE A 176 1.35 7.86 14.11
N SER A 177 2.18 7.39 13.19
CA SER A 177 1.86 6.25 12.33
C SER A 177 2.97 5.20 12.29
N GLU A 178 2.61 3.97 12.65
CA GLU A 178 3.45 2.78 12.54
C GLU A 178 3.12 1.97 11.27
N PRO A 179 3.93 0.99 10.86
CA PRO A 179 3.54 0.04 9.81
C PRO A 179 2.26 -0.72 10.17
N PHE A 180 1.23 -0.62 9.32
CA PHE A 180 -0.06 -1.26 9.60
C PHE A 180 -0.04 -2.79 9.44
N ASP A 181 0.95 -3.34 8.74
CA ASP A 181 1.12 -4.79 8.61
C ASP A 181 1.72 -5.45 9.86
N GLY A 182 2.14 -4.63 10.83
CA GLY A 182 2.50 -5.05 12.18
C GLY A 182 3.94 -5.56 12.33
N VAL A 183 4.21 -6.06 13.54
CA VAL A 183 5.51 -6.55 13.99
C VAL A 183 5.41 -7.97 14.56
N THR A 184 6.51 -8.72 14.46
CA THR A 184 6.58 -10.10 14.98
C THR A 184 7.65 -10.26 16.07
N HIS A 185 8.70 -9.44 16.01
CA HIS A 185 9.90 -9.53 16.84
C HIS A 185 10.27 -8.16 17.46
N SER A 186 9.29 -7.26 17.61
CA SER A 186 9.45 -5.92 18.18
C SER A 186 8.22 -5.56 18.99
N HIS A 187 8.38 -4.60 19.89
CA HIS A 187 7.27 -3.94 20.55
C HIS A 187 6.87 -2.69 19.75
N LEU A 188 5.64 -2.20 19.96
CA LEU A 188 5.17 -0.91 19.45
C LEU A 188 5.24 0.11 20.59
N VAL A 189 6.45 0.64 20.84
CA VAL A 189 6.68 1.55 21.98
C VAL A 189 6.14 2.96 21.75
N SER A 190 5.72 3.27 20.52
CA SER A 190 5.20 4.57 20.13
C SER A 190 3.98 4.99 20.94
N LEU A 191 3.17 4.05 21.44
CA LEU A 191 2.03 4.35 22.32
C LEU A 191 2.43 5.11 23.59
N ALA A 192 3.65 4.88 24.09
CA ALA A 192 4.17 5.56 25.28
C ALA A 192 4.56 7.03 25.03
N LEU A 193 4.58 7.49 23.77
CA LEU A 193 4.96 8.86 23.41
C LEU A 193 3.84 9.88 23.66
N LYS A 194 2.59 9.42 23.81
CA LYS A 194 1.43 10.31 23.95
C LYS A 194 1.56 11.31 25.12
N PRO A 195 1.84 10.89 26.38
CA PRO A 195 1.95 11.84 27.49
C PRO A 195 3.07 12.86 27.28
N PHE A 196 4.14 12.48 26.56
CA PHE A 196 5.22 13.40 26.24
C PHE A 196 4.74 14.52 25.31
N PHE A 197 4.04 14.18 24.22
CA PHE A 197 3.54 15.17 23.27
C PHE A 197 2.40 16.03 23.83
N GLN A 198 1.53 15.45 24.65
CA GLN A 198 0.50 16.21 25.36
C GLN A 198 1.09 17.30 26.27
N LYS A 199 2.16 16.98 27.01
CA LYS A 199 2.90 17.98 27.82
C LYS A 199 3.55 19.08 26.99
N LYS A 200 3.72 18.86 25.68
CA LYS A 200 4.27 19.84 24.73
C LYS A 200 3.17 20.60 23.97
N GLY A 201 1.90 20.42 24.33
CA GLY A 201 0.77 21.11 23.73
C GLY A 201 0.31 20.53 22.40
N PHE A 202 0.69 19.28 22.08
CA PHE A 202 0.14 18.54 20.95
C PHE A 202 -1.04 17.66 21.37
N SER A 203 -1.95 17.41 20.44
CA SER A 203 -3.00 16.40 20.54
C SER A 203 -2.61 15.20 19.67
N PRO A 204 -1.84 14.22 20.20
CA PRO A 204 -1.39 13.08 19.42
C PRO A 204 -2.54 12.12 19.10
N LEU A 205 -2.70 11.77 17.83
CA LEU A 205 -3.59 10.73 17.33
C LEU A 205 -2.78 9.64 16.64
N TYR A 206 -3.04 8.38 17.00
CA TYR A 206 -2.42 7.24 16.35
C TYR A 206 -3.23 6.83 15.13
N LEU A 207 -2.61 6.96 13.95
CA LEU A 207 -3.22 6.52 12.70
C LEU A 207 -3.07 5.01 12.56
N CYS A 208 -4.16 4.30 12.29
CA CYS A 208 -4.16 2.85 12.22
C CYS A 208 -5.20 2.30 11.24
N ALA A 209 -5.11 1.00 10.99
CA ALA A 209 -6.07 0.20 10.25
C ALA A 209 -5.83 -1.30 10.54
N ASP A 210 -6.73 -2.15 10.07
CA ASP A 210 -6.50 -3.59 10.04
C ASP A 210 -5.26 -3.96 9.21
N SER A 211 -4.62 -5.07 9.58
CA SER A 211 -3.46 -5.56 8.85
C SER A 211 -3.85 -5.99 7.44
N SER A 212 -3.29 -5.30 6.46
CA SER A 212 -3.42 -5.61 5.04
C SER A 212 -2.34 -6.61 4.55
N GLY A 213 -1.54 -7.15 5.48
CA GLY A 213 -0.42 -8.05 5.17
C GLY A 213 0.79 -7.34 4.54
N PRO A 214 1.87 -8.08 4.23
CA PRO A 214 1.95 -9.54 4.28
C PRO A 214 2.46 -10.12 5.62
N LYS A 215 2.84 -9.28 6.60
CA LYS A 215 3.39 -9.78 7.88
C LYS A 215 2.34 -10.34 8.82
N TYR A 216 1.16 -9.72 8.89
CA TYR A 216 0.07 -10.08 9.82
C TYR A 216 0.52 -10.11 11.30
N GLY A 217 1.47 -9.23 11.66
CA GLY A 217 1.94 -9.10 13.03
C GLY A 217 1.00 -8.24 13.89
N ILE A 218 1.36 -8.07 15.16
CA ILE A 218 0.66 -7.13 16.06
C ILE A 218 0.85 -5.72 15.49
N ASN A 219 -0.25 -4.99 15.29
CA ASN A 219 -0.23 -3.61 14.81
C ASN A 219 -0.89 -2.66 15.84
N VAL A 220 -0.86 -1.35 15.56
CA VAL A 220 -1.42 -0.32 16.45
C VAL A 220 -2.93 -0.53 16.68
N LYS A 221 -3.69 -0.90 15.64
CA LYS A 221 -5.13 -1.15 15.76
C LYS A 221 -5.42 -2.33 16.69
N THR A 222 -4.69 -3.43 16.54
CA THR A 222 -4.80 -4.61 17.42
C THR A 222 -4.56 -4.23 18.89
N LEU A 223 -3.51 -3.46 19.17
CA LEU A 223 -3.23 -3.01 20.53
C LEU A 223 -4.32 -2.08 21.07
N ALA A 224 -4.81 -1.14 20.27
CA ALA A 224 -5.87 -0.23 20.68
C ALA A 224 -7.16 -0.97 21.06
N VAL A 225 -7.54 -1.99 20.29
CA VAL A 225 -8.71 -2.84 20.59
C VAL A 225 -8.49 -3.62 21.89
N GLU A 226 -7.33 -4.25 22.06
CA GLU A 226 -7.01 -5.04 23.26
C GLU A 226 -6.97 -4.17 24.53
N LEU A 227 -6.47 -2.93 24.41
CA LEU A 227 -6.43 -1.95 25.49
C LEU A 227 -7.78 -1.26 25.73
N LYS A 228 -8.83 -1.57 24.94
CA LYS A 228 -10.16 -0.96 25.00
C LYS A 228 -10.12 0.56 24.86
N GLU A 229 -9.29 1.04 23.95
CA GLU A 229 -9.10 2.45 23.67
C GLU A 229 -10.21 3.03 22.79
N ASN A 230 -10.42 4.34 22.89
CA ASN A 230 -11.40 5.07 22.10
C ASN A 230 -10.86 5.41 20.71
N PHE A 231 -11.69 5.18 19.69
CA PHE A 231 -11.44 5.58 18.31
C PHE A 231 -12.20 6.84 17.98
N VAL A 232 -11.64 7.65 17.08
CA VAL A 232 -12.38 8.74 16.45
C VAL A 232 -13.50 8.11 15.63
N ASP A 233 -14.73 8.53 15.89
CA ASP A 233 -15.96 8.13 15.20
C ASP A 233 -16.72 9.34 14.63
N SER A 234 -16.48 10.54 15.19
CA SER A 234 -17.02 11.81 14.74
C SER A 234 -16.00 12.94 15.00
N LEU A 235 -16.31 14.17 14.57
CA LEU A 235 -15.43 15.30 14.85
C LEU A 235 -15.44 15.69 16.34
N GLU A 236 -16.53 15.39 17.04
CA GLU A 236 -16.73 15.71 18.45
C GLU A 236 -15.89 14.82 19.37
N SER A 237 -15.63 13.56 18.97
CA SER A 237 -14.89 12.61 19.79
C SER A 237 -13.36 12.75 19.73
N ILE A 238 -12.84 13.67 18.91
CA ILE A 238 -11.39 13.87 18.72
C ILE A 238 -10.64 14.20 20.02
N ASP A 239 -11.30 14.86 20.98
CA ASP A 239 -10.67 15.16 22.28
C ASP A 239 -10.54 13.96 23.23
N GLU A 240 -11.41 12.97 23.04
CA GLU A 240 -11.51 11.80 23.90
C GLU A 240 -10.89 10.54 23.27
N ALA A 241 -10.70 10.58 21.95
CA ALA A 241 -10.15 9.52 21.15
C ALA A 241 -8.63 9.61 21.03
N ASN A 242 -8.00 8.44 20.95
CA ASN A 242 -6.55 8.31 20.84
C ASN A 242 -6.11 7.74 19.49
N PHE A 243 -7.05 7.12 18.79
CA PHE A 243 -6.79 6.35 17.58
C PHE A 243 -7.72 6.78 16.47
N LEU A 244 -7.19 6.87 15.26
CA LEU A 244 -7.96 7.11 14.05
C LEU A 244 -7.82 5.89 13.15
N ASP A 245 -8.92 5.17 12.95
CA ASP A 245 -8.98 4.02 12.05
C ASP A 245 -9.40 4.46 10.66
N LEU A 246 -8.49 4.36 9.69
CA LEU A 246 -8.75 4.78 8.31
C LEU A 246 -9.93 4.03 7.67
N ALA A 247 -10.18 2.77 8.06
CA ALA A 247 -11.29 2.00 7.51
C ALA A 247 -12.67 2.56 7.91
N ASN A 248 -12.76 3.30 9.02
CA ASN A 248 -13.99 3.98 9.43
C ASN A 248 -14.34 5.17 8.53
N PHE A 249 -13.35 5.71 7.81
CA PHE A 249 -13.50 6.96 7.04
C PHE A 249 -13.38 6.77 5.53
N SER A 250 -12.97 5.63 5.02
CA SER A 250 -13.01 5.37 3.58
C SER A 250 -13.30 3.90 3.29
N GLN A 251 -14.44 3.67 2.63
CA GLN A 251 -14.83 2.34 2.18
C GLN A 251 -13.88 1.81 1.10
N GLU A 252 -13.37 2.71 0.26
CA GLU A 252 -12.37 2.43 -0.76
C GLU A 252 -11.07 1.96 -0.13
N TYR A 253 -10.62 2.63 0.94
CA TYR A 253 -9.47 2.19 1.72
C TYR A 253 -9.71 0.83 2.37
N ALA A 254 -10.88 0.61 3.00
CA ALA A 254 -11.23 -0.68 3.58
C ALA A 254 -11.20 -1.82 2.55
N ALA A 255 -11.69 -1.57 1.33
CA ALA A 255 -11.61 -2.55 0.23
C ALA A 255 -10.15 -2.88 -0.17
N TRP A 256 -9.25 -1.90 -0.08
CA TRP A 256 -7.82 -2.13 -0.31
C TRP A 256 -7.16 -3.05 0.72
N ILE A 257 -7.67 -3.12 1.95
CA ILE A 257 -7.17 -4.05 2.97
C ILE A 257 -7.34 -5.48 2.47
N LEU A 258 -8.54 -5.84 2.03
CA LEU A 258 -8.85 -7.18 1.51
C LEU A 258 -8.05 -7.50 0.25
N LEU A 259 -7.99 -6.57 -0.70
CA LEU A 259 -7.23 -6.74 -1.94
C LEU A 259 -5.74 -7.02 -1.65
N ARG A 260 -5.15 -6.28 -0.70
CA ARG A 260 -3.73 -6.46 -0.33
C ARG A 260 -3.45 -7.78 0.38
N GLN A 261 -4.41 -8.26 1.18
CA GLN A 261 -4.31 -9.57 1.79
C GLN A 261 -4.27 -10.68 0.74
N GLU A 262 -4.93 -10.51 -0.41
CA GLU A 262 -4.82 -11.43 -1.56
C GLU A 262 -3.53 -11.22 -2.37
N MET A 263 -3.07 -9.97 -2.54
CA MET A 263 -1.84 -9.66 -3.30
C MET A 263 -0.57 -10.24 -2.65
N LYS A 264 -0.57 -10.40 -1.32
CA LYS A 264 0.58 -10.91 -0.52
C LYS A 264 1.87 -10.09 -0.71
N LYS A 265 1.74 -8.84 -1.14
CA LYS A 265 2.82 -7.86 -1.34
C LYS A 265 2.35 -6.47 -0.90
N ARG A 266 3.31 -5.63 -0.51
CA ARG A 266 3.05 -4.22 -0.19
C ARG A 266 2.96 -3.40 -1.49
N PRO A 267 1.80 -2.79 -1.81
CA PRO A 267 1.68 -1.89 -2.96
C PRO A 267 2.18 -0.47 -2.62
N PHE A 268 1.99 0.48 -3.54
CA PHE A 268 2.25 1.90 -3.31
C PHE A 268 1.51 2.45 -2.08
N LEU A 269 0.29 1.94 -1.80
CA LEU A 269 -0.59 2.38 -0.72
C LEU A 269 0.04 2.22 0.68
N ALA A 270 0.96 1.27 0.87
CA ALA A 270 1.68 1.10 2.13
C ALA A 270 2.54 2.30 2.52
N THR A 271 2.79 3.22 1.58
CA THR A 271 3.41 4.53 1.84
C THR A 271 2.36 5.59 2.14
N LEU A 272 1.29 5.67 1.33
CA LEU A 272 0.24 6.70 1.45
C LEU A 272 -0.57 6.59 2.74
N GLU A 273 -0.91 5.37 3.17
CA GLU A 273 -1.78 5.16 4.34
C GLU A 273 -1.18 5.66 5.66
N LYS A 274 0.15 5.81 5.72
CA LYS A 274 0.85 6.29 6.92
C LYS A 274 1.01 7.81 6.99
N ILE A 275 0.75 8.47 5.87
CA ILE A 275 0.93 9.91 5.69
C ILE A 275 -0.39 10.61 5.39
N THR A 276 -1.51 9.88 5.48
CA THR A 276 -2.85 10.48 5.42
C THR A 276 -2.92 11.60 6.43
N ARG A 277 -3.33 12.79 5.99
CA ARG A 277 -3.49 13.98 6.82
C ARG A 277 -4.97 14.23 7.13
N PRO A 278 -5.56 13.53 8.11
CA PRO A 278 -6.90 13.86 8.58
C PRO A 278 -6.84 15.17 9.38
N LEU A 279 -7.97 15.89 9.40
CA LEU A 279 -8.25 16.99 10.34
C LEU A 279 -7.23 18.14 10.26
N GLU A 280 -6.65 18.35 9.07
CA GLU A 280 -5.58 19.33 8.82
C GLU A 280 -4.40 19.26 9.79
N SER A 281 -4.12 18.07 10.34
CA SER A 281 -3.03 17.84 11.31
C SER A 281 -1.71 18.52 10.93
N SER A 282 -1.07 19.17 11.89
CA SER A 282 0.10 20.02 11.62
C SER A 282 1.41 19.25 11.63
N ALA A 283 1.46 18.12 12.32
CA ALA A 283 2.67 17.34 12.51
C ALA A 283 2.47 15.85 12.20
N LEU A 284 3.51 15.21 11.69
CA LEU A 284 3.57 13.77 11.42
C LEU A 284 4.85 13.15 12.01
N ILE A 285 4.69 12.05 12.72
CA ILE A 285 5.79 11.14 13.10
C ILE A 285 5.49 9.76 12.52
N THR A 286 6.34 9.29 11.61
CA THR A 286 6.20 7.97 11.00
C THR A 286 7.54 7.31 10.74
N SER A 287 7.52 6.14 10.12
CA SER A 287 8.70 5.35 9.79
C SER A 287 8.79 5.04 8.30
N ALA A 288 10.00 4.84 7.78
CA ALA A 288 10.23 4.32 6.43
C ALA A 288 11.29 3.22 6.47
N PHE A 289 10.97 2.05 5.90
CA PHE A 289 11.87 0.89 5.97
C PHE A 289 12.98 0.91 4.92
N HIS A 290 12.70 1.27 3.67
CA HIS A 290 13.71 1.30 2.60
C HIS A 290 14.09 2.74 2.24
N GLY A 291 15.38 2.95 1.95
CA GLY A 291 15.96 4.27 1.61
C GLY A 291 15.17 5.02 0.52
N PRO A 292 14.85 4.42 -0.64
CA PRO A 292 14.10 5.10 -1.70
C PRO A 292 12.69 5.55 -1.31
N PHE A 293 12.10 4.99 -0.25
CA PHE A 293 10.80 5.44 0.27
C PHE A 293 10.93 6.53 1.32
N LEU A 294 12.11 6.75 1.92
CA LEU A 294 12.31 7.80 2.92
C LEU A 294 12.06 9.19 2.32
N GLU A 295 12.79 9.53 1.25
CA GLU A 295 12.64 10.81 0.56
C GLU A 295 11.24 11.00 -0.04
N LYS A 296 10.59 9.90 -0.45
CA LYS A 296 9.21 9.94 -0.96
C LYS A 296 8.23 10.20 0.17
N THR A 297 8.39 9.54 1.33
CA THR A 297 7.54 9.77 2.49
C THR A 297 7.60 11.23 2.93
N VAL A 298 8.79 11.83 2.99
CA VAL A 298 8.95 13.25 3.31
C VAL A 298 8.26 14.12 2.25
N ALA A 299 8.58 13.94 0.97
CA ALA A 299 8.00 14.74 -0.11
C ALA A 299 6.47 14.68 -0.19
N ILE A 300 5.88 13.51 0.07
CA ILE A 300 4.42 13.36 0.06
C ILE A 300 3.81 13.94 1.36
N ALA A 301 4.49 13.86 2.49
CA ALA A 301 4.03 14.51 3.72
C ALA A 301 4.08 16.05 3.61
N GLU A 302 5.09 16.60 2.94
CA GLU A 302 5.15 18.02 2.58
C GLU A 302 4.00 18.39 1.65
N HIS A 303 3.76 17.58 0.61
CA HIS A 303 2.61 17.75 -0.32
C HIS A 303 1.26 17.68 0.40
N ALA A 304 1.13 16.78 1.37
CA ALA A 304 -0.04 16.69 2.26
C ALA A 304 -0.23 17.96 3.11
N GLY A 305 0.83 18.76 3.27
CA GLY A 305 0.82 20.05 3.96
C GLY A 305 1.11 19.95 5.46
N TYR A 306 1.80 18.89 5.91
CA TYR A 306 2.35 18.86 7.25
C TYR A 306 3.43 19.94 7.41
N SER A 307 3.38 20.70 8.51
CA SER A 307 4.37 21.72 8.85
C SER A 307 5.56 21.17 9.63
N PHE A 308 5.41 19.98 10.23
CA PHE A 308 6.48 19.27 10.90
C PHE A 308 6.42 17.79 10.53
N ILE A 309 7.53 17.24 10.08
CA ILE A 309 7.61 15.86 9.62
C ILE A 309 8.83 15.20 10.26
N ALA A 310 8.63 14.12 11.01
CA ALA A 310 9.71 13.25 11.46
C ALA A 310 9.54 11.84 10.89
N VAL A 311 10.52 11.38 10.12
CA VAL A 311 10.52 10.02 9.56
C VAL A 311 11.70 9.23 10.11
N ILE A 312 11.40 8.20 10.90
CA ILE A 312 12.39 7.28 11.46
C ILE A 312 12.72 6.18 10.45
N ARG A 313 14.00 5.98 10.19
CA ARG A 313 14.54 4.88 9.39
C ARG A 313 15.39 3.97 10.27
N LYS A 314 15.49 2.69 9.87
CA LYS A 314 16.22 1.64 10.59
C LYS A 314 15.70 1.34 12.01
N GLY A 315 14.48 1.77 12.35
CA GLY A 315 13.79 1.26 13.53
C GLY A 315 13.53 -0.25 13.41
N ARG A 316 13.34 -0.92 14.55
CA ARG A 316 13.14 -2.36 14.62
C ARG A 316 11.97 -2.78 13.73
N GLU A 317 12.23 -3.69 12.79
CA GLU A 317 11.25 -4.14 11.79
C GLU A 317 10.62 -3.05 10.92
N GLY A 318 11.23 -1.86 10.87
CA GLY A 318 10.72 -0.69 10.16
C GLY A 318 9.69 0.12 10.94
N THR A 319 9.67 0.02 12.26
CA THR A 319 8.78 0.76 13.17
C THR A 319 9.44 2.06 13.68
N LEU A 320 8.74 2.79 14.54
CA LEU A 320 9.29 3.89 15.34
C LEU A 320 10.16 3.41 16.53
N THR A 321 10.21 2.10 16.79
CA THR A 321 11.00 1.55 17.90
C THR A 321 12.48 1.59 17.55
N LEU A 322 13.25 2.37 18.29
CA LEU A 322 14.70 2.48 18.12
C LEU A 322 15.40 1.19 18.54
N SER A 323 16.47 0.84 17.83
CA SER A 323 17.34 -0.26 18.22
C SER A 323 18.36 0.22 19.26
N THR A 324 18.58 -0.55 20.32
CA THR A 324 19.69 -0.34 21.26
C THR A 324 21.02 -0.88 20.75
N ALA A 325 21.01 -1.66 19.66
CA ALA A 325 22.19 -2.35 19.13
C ALA A 325 22.68 -1.78 17.78
N LYS A 326 21.87 -0.95 17.11
CA LYS A 326 22.19 -0.36 15.81
C LYS A 326 21.69 1.08 15.76
N GLU A 327 22.44 1.92 15.05
CA GLU A 327 22.02 3.29 14.80
C GLU A 327 20.69 3.34 14.04
N SER A 328 19.82 4.21 14.53
CA SER A 328 18.58 4.60 13.86
C SER A 328 18.77 6.00 13.26
N GLU A 329 18.14 6.25 12.12
CA GLU A 329 18.22 7.55 11.43
C GLU A 329 16.87 8.24 11.55
N ALA A 330 16.87 9.56 11.67
CA ALA A 330 15.66 10.37 11.60
C ALA A 330 15.88 11.50 10.60
N ILE A 331 14.91 11.69 9.69
CA ILE A 331 14.81 12.94 8.94
C ILE A 331 13.73 13.78 9.61
N VAL A 332 14.07 15.03 9.88
CA VAL A 332 13.15 16.04 10.40
C VAL A 332 13.07 17.16 9.37
N SER A 333 11.86 17.53 8.98
CA SER A 333 11.57 18.60 8.04
C SER A 333 10.48 19.53 8.55
#